data_AF-A0ABD5LXC0-F1
#
_entry.id   AF-A0ABD5LXC0-F1
#
_cell.length_a   1.000
_cell.length_b   1.000
_cell.length_c   1.000
_cell.angle_alpha   90.00
_cell.angle_beta   90.00
_cell.angle_gamma   90.00
#
_symmetry.space_group_name_H-M   'P 1'
#
loop_
_entity.id
_entity.type
_entity.pdbx_description
1 polymer ?
#
loop_
_entity_poly.entity_id
_entity_poly.type
_entity_poly.pdbx_seq_one_letter_code
_entity_poly.pdbx_strand_id
1 'polypeptide(L)'
;MNIKINNDESTPSLIQSWIDTGDASVAPDSVNVPFIITPLIFRIEPHTGQTLRIMYTGEALPNDRESIFWLRTYPNRILFQTMIPQTKCSIAS
;
A
#
# COMPACT_ATOMS: atom_id res chain seq x y z
N MET A 1 -3.54 -8.58 3.33
CA MET A 1 -3.94 -8.30 1.93
C MET A 1 -2.73 -8.44 1.03
N ASN A 2 -2.89 -8.95 -0.19
CA ASN A 2 -1.80 -9.03 -1.17
C ASN A 2 -2.15 -8.17 -2.38
N ILE A 3 -1.19 -7.39 -2.89
CA ILE A 3 -1.33 -6.56 -4.08
C ILE A 3 -0.21 -6.93 -5.04
N LYS A 4 -0.57 -7.20 -6.31
CA LYS A 4 0.41 -7.49 -7.35
C LYS A 4 0.74 -6.21 -8.12
N ILE A 5 2.03 -5.98 -8.30
CA ILE A 5 2.58 -4.88 -9.09
C ILE A 5 3.31 -5.50 -10.28
N ASN A 6 3.03 -5.03 -11.49
CA ASN A 6 3.72 -5.48 -12.71
C ASN A 6 4.62 -4.36 -13.23
N ASN A 7 5.74 -4.76 -13.84
CA ASN A 7 6.58 -3.89 -14.64
C ASN A 7 6.39 -4.28 -16.11
N ASP A 8 5.52 -3.57 -16.82
CA ASP A 8 5.24 -3.85 -18.22
C ASP A 8 6.30 -3.26 -19.18
N GLU A 9 7.25 -2.50 -18.64
CA GLU A 9 8.36 -1.90 -19.38
C GLU A 9 9.43 -2.93 -19.76
N SER A 10 10.26 -2.54 -20.74
CA SER A 10 11.41 -3.33 -21.20
C SER A 10 12.67 -3.16 -20.34
N THR A 11 12.62 -2.31 -19.32
CA THR A 11 13.73 -2.02 -18.40
C THR A 11 13.36 -2.34 -16.95
N PRO A 12 14.31 -2.77 -16.10
CA PRO A 12 14.06 -3.02 -14.69
C PRO A 12 13.67 -1.73 -13.95
N SER A 13 12.78 -1.86 -12.97
CA SER A 13 12.32 -0.76 -12.14
C SER A 13 12.62 -1.02 -10.67
N LEU A 14 13.23 -0.03 -9.99
CA LEU A 14 13.33 -0.02 -8.54
C LEU A 14 12.11 0.70 -7.97
N ILE A 15 11.31 -0.02 -7.19
CA ILE A 15 10.05 0.47 -6.62
C ILE A 15 10.21 0.57 -5.10
N GLN A 16 9.86 1.73 -4.56
CA GLN A 16 9.60 1.95 -3.14
C GLN A 16 8.08 2.05 -2.92
N SER A 17 7.56 1.47 -1.84
CA SER A 17 6.12 1.46 -1.51
C SER A 17 5.88 1.93 -0.08
N TRP A 18 4.86 2.75 0.13
CA TRP A 18 4.42 3.20 1.46
C TRP A 18 2.90 3.42 1.48
N ILE A 19 2.32 3.51 2.67
CA ILE A 19 0.90 3.84 2.85
C ILE A 19 0.80 5.21 3.50
N ASP A 20 -0.15 6.02 3.04
CA ASP A 20 -0.50 7.30 3.66
C ASP A 20 -2.00 7.47 3.88
N THR A 21 -2.36 8.58 4.53
CA THR A 21 -3.71 9.01 4.87
C THR A 21 -4.30 9.99 3.85
N GLY A 22 -3.71 10.09 2.64
CA GLY A 22 -4.25 10.87 1.54
C GLY A 22 -3.74 12.30 1.48
N ASP A 23 -3.08 12.76 2.55
CA ASP A 23 -2.37 14.03 2.57
C ASP A 23 -1.00 13.88 1.91
N ALA A 24 -0.90 14.34 0.66
CA ALA A 24 0.33 14.30 -0.13
C ALA A 24 1.42 15.26 0.39
N SER A 25 1.12 16.13 1.36
CA SER A 25 2.10 17.03 1.98
C SER A 25 2.90 16.38 3.10
N VAL A 26 2.45 15.22 3.60
CA VAL A 26 3.13 14.50 4.68
C VAL A 26 4.23 13.61 4.09
N ALA A 27 5.45 13.78 4.59
CA ALA A 27 6.57 12.92 4.22
C ALA A 27 6.27 11.45 4.58
N PRO A 28 6.62 10.47 3.74
CA PRO A 28 6.33 9.05 4.00
C PRO A 28 6.79 8.56 5.38
N ASP A 29 7.93 9.05 5.84
CA ASP A 29 8.54 8.66 7.13
C ASP A 29 7.78 9.24 8.35
N SER A 30 6.85 10.17 8.13
CA SER A 30 6.04 10.82 9.16
C SER A 30 4.61 10.30 9.23
N VAL A 31 4.23 9.37 8.34
CA VAL A 31 2.86 8.85 8.30
C VAL A 31 2.70 7.70 9.29
N ASN A 32 1.99 7.96 10.38
CA ASN A 32 1.58 6.91 11.32
C ASN A 32 0.31 6.23 10.82
N VAL A 33 0.44 5.02 10.29
CA VAL A 33 -0.66 4.19 9.78
C VAL A 33 -0.56 2.79 10.36
N PRO A 34 -1.69 2.12 10.62
CA PRO A 34 -1.68 0.82 11.28
C PRO A 34 -1.41 -0.32 10.31
N PHE A 35 -0.47 -0.14 9.38
CA PHE A 35 -0.15 -1.14 8.37
C PHE A 35 1.35 -1.33 8.20
N ILE A 36 1.74 -2.57 7.96
CA ILE A 36 3.08 -2.96 7.53
C ILE A 36 3.00 -3.43 6.09
N ILE A 37 3.95 -2.99 5.26
CA ILE A 37 4.10 -3.42 3.86
C ILE A 37 5.39 -4.23 3.73
N THR A 38 5.37 -5.31 2.97
CA THR A 38 6.59 -6.08 2.68
C THR A 38 6.54 -6.66 1.26
N PRO A 39 7.61 -6.50 0.45
CA PRO A 39 8.79 -5.67 0.68
C PRO A 39 8.52 -4.17 0.49
N LEU A 40 9.23 -3.30 1.23
CA LEU A 40 9.10 -1.83 1.12
C LEU A 40 9.84 -1.26 -0.11
N ILE A 41 11.04 -1.78 -0.39
CA ILE A 41 11.87 -1.41 -1.55
C ILE A 41 12.26 -2.70 -2.26
N PHE A 42 12.06 -2.76 -3.57
CA PHE A 42 12.33 -3.95 -4.37
C PHE A 42 12.53 -3.59 -5.83
N ARG A 43 13.25 -4.45 -6.54
CA ARG A 43 13.44 -4.35 -7.99
C ARG A 43 12.48 -5.31 -8.70
N ILE A 44 11.85 -4.86 -9.77
CA ILE A 44 11.05 -5.69 -10.68
C ILE A 44 11.76 -5.74 -12.04
N GLU A 45 12.02 -6.94 -12.55
CA GLU A 45 12.60 -7.13 -13.89
C GLU A 45 11.58 -6.81 -15.00
N PRO A 46 12.04 -6.56 -16.24
CA PRO A 46 11.14 -6.34 -17.39
C PRO A 46 10.10 -7.44 -17.55
N HIS A 47 8.84 -7.05 -17.80
CA HIS A 47 7.70 -7.95 -18.01
C HIS A 47 7.44 -8.95 -16.88
N THR A 48 7.88 -8.64 -15.66
CA THR A 48 7.62 -9.45 -14.46
C THR A 48 6.72 -8.70 -13.47
N GLY A 49 6.31 -9.39 -12.41
CA GLY A 49 5.56 -8.75 -11.33
C GLY A 49 6.04 -9.17 -9.96
N GLN A 50 5.82 -8.30 -8.98
CA GLN A 50 6.12 -8.50 -7.57
C GLN A 50 4.82 -8.41 -6.77
N THR A 51 4.66 -9.30 -5.80
CA THR A 51 3.58 -9.22 -4.83
C THR A 51 4.04 -8.47 -3.58
N LEU A 52 3.26 -7.47 -3.19
CA LEU A 52 3.33 -6.80 -1.90
C LEU A 52 2.35 -7.42 -0.93
N ARG A 53 2.81 -7.65 0.29
CA ARG A 53 1.96 -8.04 1.42
C ARG A 53 1.71 -6.83 2.32
N ILE A 54 0.45 -6.55 2.58
CA ILE A 54 -0.02 -5.53 3.51
C ILE A 54 -0.67 -6.22 4.71
N MET A 55 -0.22 -5.87 5.91
CA MET A 55 -0.71 -6.41 7.18
C MET A 55 -1.19 -5.28 8.07
N TYR A 56 -2.36 -5.44 8.67
CA TYR A 56 -2.85 -4.53 9.70
C TYR A 56 -2.16 -4.83 11.04
N THR A 57 -1.75 -3.81 11.77
CA THR A 57 -0.99 -3.92 13.03
C THR A 57 -1.87 -4.02 14.27
N GLY A 58 -3.19 -3.81 14.13
CA GLY A 58 -4.15 -3.96 15.23
C GLY A 58 -4.47 -2.69 16.00
N GLU A 59 -3.92 -1.52 15.61
CA GLU A 59 -4.25 -0.26 16.29
C GLU A 59 -5.70 0.15 16.05
N ALA A 60 -6.40 0.56 17.10
CA ALA A 60 -7.82 0.90 17.05
C ALA A 60 -8.14 1.95 15.96
N LEU A 61 -9.12 1.62 15.13
CA LEU A 61 -9.68 2.53 14.14
C LEU A 61 -11.10 2.96 14.55
N PRO A 62 -11.59 4.11 14.06
CA PRO A 62 -12.98 4.51 14.26
C PRO A 62 -13.95 3.39 13.85
N ASN A 63 -14.85 3.02 14.77
CA ASN A 63 -15.84 1.95 14.53
C ASN A 63 -17.16 2.48 13.95
N ASP A 64 -17.31 3.79 13.88
CA ASP A 64 -18.50 4.54 13.44
C ASP A 64 -18.41 5.05 12.00
N ARG A 65 -17.21 4.99 11.39
CA ARG A 65 -16.94 5.45 10.02
C ARG A 65 -15.85 4.62 9.37
N GLU A 66 -15.85 4.58 8.04
CA GLU A 66 -14.77 3.96 7.27
C GLU A 66 -13.46 4.76 7.41
N SER A 67 -12.35 4.03 7.49
CA SER A 67 -11.01 4.61 7.42
C SER A 67 -10.41 4.31 6.05
N ILE A 68 -9.92 5.35 5.39
CA ILE A 68 -9.36 5.28 4.03
C ILE A 68 -7.85 5.50 4.14
N PHE A 69 -7.10 4.61 3.50
CA PHE A 69 -5.65 4.69 3.36
C PHE A 69 -5.25 4.46 1.90
N TRP A 70 -4.12 5.03 1.49
CA TRP A 70 -3.65 5.00 0.12
C TRP A 70 -2.30 4.31 0.05
N LEU A 71 -2.17 3.29 -0.80
CA LEU A 71 -0.87 2.77 -1.18
C LEU A 71 -0.26 3.69 -2.25
N ARG A 72 0.96 4.17 -2.00
CA ARG A 72 1.77 4.90 -2.98
C ARG A 72 3.04 4.14 -3.31
N THR A 73 3.57 4.43 -4.50
CA THR A 73 4.84 3.88 -4.97
C THR A 73 5.71 4.95 -5.60
N TYR A 74 7.03 4.82 -5.47
CA TYR A 74 7.99 5.68 -6.17
C TYR A 74 8.96 4.81 -7.00
N PRO A 75 9.24 5.19 -8.26
CA PRO A 75 8.63 6.28 -9.01
C PRO A 75 7.15 5.99 -9.30
N ASN A 76 6.32 7.04 -9.41
CA ASN A 76 4.88 6.96 -9.74
C ASN A 76 4.64 6.53 -11.20
N ARG A 77 5.22 5.41 -11.62
CA ARG A 77 5.07 4.84 -12.98
C ARG A 77 4.00 3.76 -13.04
N ILE A 78 3.44 3.40 -11.90
CA ILE A 78 2.48 2.31 -11.74
C ILE A 78 1.11 2.93 -11.48
N LEU A 79 0.17 2.75 -12.41
CA LEU A 79 -1.12 3.45 -12.48
C LEU A 79 -2.15 3.03 -11.41
N PHE A 80 -1.74 2.43 -10.30
CA PHE A 80 -2.64 1.91 -9.27
C PHE A 80 -2.52 2.71 -7.98
N GLN A 81 -3.38 3.71 -7.81
CA GLN A 81 -3.66 4.27 -6.48
C GLN A 81 -4.79 3.45 -5.85
N THR A 82 -4.42 2.46 -5.05
CA THR A 82 -5.39 1.57 -4.40
C THR A 82 -5.79 2.15 -3.05
N MET A 83 -7.10 2.36 -2.90
CA MET A 83 -7.73 2.54 -1.59
C MET A 83 -7.65 1.22 -0.82
N ILE A 84 -7.19 1.26 0.43
CA ILE A 84 -7.26 0.12 1.35
C ILE A 84 -8.48 0.33 2.26
N PRO A 85 -9.67 -0.19 1.90
CA PRO A 85 -10.83 -0.12 2.78
C PRO A 85 -10.61 -1.03 3.98
N GLN A 86 -10.95 -0.54 5.17
CA GLN A 86 -11.10 -1.39 6.35
C GLN A 86 -12.54 -1.87 6.39
N THR A 87 -12.83 -2.96 5.69
CA THR A 87 -14.17 -3.54 5.74
C THR A 87 -14.41 -4.05 7.17
N LYS A 88 -15.45 -3.50 7.79
CA LYS A 88 -15.98 -3.87 9.11
C LYS A 88 -16.09 -5.40 9.21
N CYS A 89 -15.17 -6.05 9.92
CA CYS A 89 -15.36 -7.42 10.35
C CYS A 89 -16.41 -7.37 11.47
N SER A 90 -17.69 -7.41 11.10
CA SER A 90 -18.74 -7.74 12.05
C SER A 90 -18.49 -9.19 12.43
N ILE A 91 -18.00 -9.39 13.65
CA ILE A 91 -18.09 -10.67 14.34
C ILE A 91 -19.60 -10.94 14.41
N ALA A 92 -20.08 -11.82 13.53
CA ALA A 92 -21.37 -12.46 13.75
C ALA A 92 -21.16 -13.43 14.91
N SER A 93 -21.95 -13.21 15.96
CA SER A 93 -22.05 -14.03 17.17
C SER A 93 -22.28 -15.51 16.88
#